data_AF-H2ZLN9-F1
#
_entry.id   AF-H2ZLN9-F1
#
_cell.length_a   1.000
_cell.length_b   1.000
_cell.length_c   1.000
_cell.angle_alpha   90.00
_cell.angle_beta   90.00
_cell.angle_gamma   90.00
#
_symmetry.space_group_name_H-M   'P 1'
#
loop_
_entity.id
_entity.type
_entity.pdbx_description
1 polymer ?
#
loop_
_entity_poly.entity_id
_entity_poly.type
_entity_poly.pdbx_seq_one_letter_code
_entity_poly.pdbx_strand_id
1 'polypeptide(L)'
;MARVWRDGQKKPCFIYRLMGAGTIEEKIFQRQTHKKALSSCVVDQEEDVARHFSRDQLRDLFKPLKAHGSRSDTHDSLRCTRCVNDIQVRPPPEDADCNSDLAKWKHCYTSKDISDPVLKQIWKQSGATFAFTQVSHEAQRVTV
;
A
#
# COMPACT_ATOMS: atom_id res chain seq x y z
N MET A 1 -8.73 1.21 12.02
CA MET A 1 -9.03 0.17 11.01
C MET A 1 -9.47 -1.15 11.63
N ALA A 2 -8.94 -1.53 12.80
CA ALA A 2 -9.35 -2.74 13.54
C ALA A 2 -10.72 -2.62 14.25
N ARG A 3 -11.77 -2.14 13.56
CA ARG A 3 -13.15 -2.14 14.12
C ARG A 3 -13.93 -3.38 13.67
N VAL A 4 -13.75 -3.78 12.41
CA VAL A 4 -14.52 -4.87 11.77
C VAL A 4 -13.81 -6.22 11.87
N TRP A 5 -12.48 -6.23 11.76
CA TRP A 5 -11.68 -7.44 11.94
C TRP A 5 -11.34 -7.60 13.43
N ARG A 6 -12.16 -8.39 14.13
CA ARG A 6 -12.14 -8.69 15.57
C ARG A 6 -12.76 -10.06 15.84
N ASP A 7 -12.61 -10.55 17.07
CA ASP A 7 -13.26 -11.76 17.56
C ASP A 7 -14.77 -11.74 17.30
N GLY A 8 -15.30 -12.88 16.84
CA GLY A 8 -16.71 -13.03 16.47
C GLY A 8 -17.01 -12.68 15.01
N GLN A 9 -16.06 -12.14 14.24
CA GLN A 9 -16.22 -11.96 12.81
C GLN A 9 -16.21 -13.32 12.09
N LYS A 10 -17.26 -13.58 11.29
CA LYS A 10 -17.45 -14.84 10.55
C LYS A 10 -17.25 -14.70 9.04
N LYS A 11 -17.07 -13.48 8.55
CA LYS A 11 -16.96 -13.18 7.12
C LYS A 11 -15.60 -12.58 6.79
N PRO A 12 -15.11 -12.75 5.55
CA PRO A 12 -13.95 -12.01 5.05
C PRO A 12 -14.17 -10.49 5.21
N CYS A 13 -13.15 -9.80 5.73
CA CYS A 13 -13.16 -8.36 5.93
C CYS A 13 -12.37 -7.66 4.83
N PHE A 14 -12.94 -6.59 4.27
CA PHE A 14 -12.25 -5.69 3.37
C PHE A 14 -12.11 -4.32 4.03
N ILE A 15 -10.88 -3.78 4.05
CA ILE A 15 -10.58 -2.47 4.62
C ILE A 15 -10.04 -1.60 3.50
N TYR A 16 -10.77 -0.52 3.19
CA TYR A 16 -10.37 0.43 2.17
C TYR A 16 -9.80 1.70 2.80
N ARG A 17 -8.70 2.20 2.21
CA ARG A 17 -8.20 3.55 2.43
C ARG A 17 -8.19 4.27 1.10
N LEU A 18 -9.19 5.13 0.89
CA LEU A 18 -9.32 5.92 -0.33
C LEU A 18 -8.57 7.24 -0.17
N MET A 19 -7.84 7.63 -1.21
CA MET A 19 -7.03 8.83 -1.25
C MET A 19 -6.99 9.35 -2.68
N GLY A 20 -7.09 10.65 -2.87
CA GLY A 20 -6.88 11.27 -4.18
C GLY A 20 -5.42 11.18 -4.62
N ALA A 21 -5.17 10.59 -5.79
CA ALA A 21 -3.84 10.58 -6.39
C ALA A 21 -3.37 12.00 -6.69
N GLY A 22 -2.14 12.34 -6.30
CA GLY A 22 -1.60 13.68 -6.48
C GLY A 22 -2.28 14.77 -5.66
N THR A 23 -3.08 14.42 -4.65
CA THR A 23 -3.70 15.40 -3.73
C THR A 23 -2.94 15.47 -2.40
N ILE A 24 -3.33 16.42 -1.55
CA ILE A 24 -2.80 16.54 -0.19
C ILE A 24 -3.06 15.28 0.65
N GLU A 25 -4.12 14.51 0.34
CA GLU A 25 -4.44 13.27 1.06
C GLU A 25 -3.33 12.22 0.88
N GLU A 26 -2.80 12.08 -0.33
CA GLU A 26 -1.70 11.16 -0.62
C GLU A 26 -0.42 11.59 0.13
N LYS A 27 -0.14 12.89 0.23
CA LYS A 27 0.99 13.41 1.03
C LYS A 27 0.81 13.18 2.53
N ILE A 28 -0.40 13.37 3.06
CA ILE A 28 -0.72 13.07 4.46
C ILE A 28 -0.49 11.58 4.73
N PHE A 29 -0.92 10.72 3.82
CA PHE A 29 -0.70 9.29 3.94
C PHE A 29 0.78 8.91 3.90
N GLN A 30 1.56 9.46 2.97
CA GLN A 30 3.02 9.26 2.94
C GLN A 30 3.67 9.64 4.28
N ARG A 31 3.26 10.76 4.89
CA ARG A 31 3.74 11.17 6.23
C ARG A 31 3.37 10.17 7.32
N GLN A 32 2.15 9.63 7.30
CA GLN A 32 1.72 8.63 8.26
C GLN A 32 2.54 7.35 8.15
N THR A 33 2.76 6.86 6.92
CA THR A 33 3.59 5.68 6.65
C THR A 33 5.04 5.93 7.09
N HIS A 34 5.59 7.10 6.78
CA HIS A 34 6.93 7.50 7.22
C HIS A 34 7.04 7.55 8.75
N LYS A 35 6.06 8.12 9.45
CA LYS A 35 6.05 8.16 10.91
C LYS A 35 5.98 6.75 11.51
N LYS A 36 5.17 5.86 10.92
CA LYS A 36 5.06 4.46 11.35
C LYS A 36 6.40 3.74 11.19
N ALA A 37 7.04 3.87 10.04
CA ALA A 37 8.32 3.22 9.77
C ALA A 37 9.42 3.72 10.71
N LEU A 38 9.56 5.05 10.92
CA LEU A 38 10.49 5.61 11.91
C LEU A 38 10.26 5.05 13.31
N SER A 39 8.99 4.92 13.71
CA SER A 39 8.63 4.36 15.01
C SER A 39 9.03 2.90 15.15
N SER A 40 9.03 2.12 14.07
CA SER A 40 9.50 0.72 14.08
C SER A 40 11.02 0.66 14.17
N CYS A 41 11.76 1.45 13.39
CA CYS A 41 13.24 1.42 13.41
C CYS A 41 13.82 1.69 14.80
N VAL A 42 13.26 2.66 15.51
CA VAL A 42 13.74 3.08 16.83
C VAL A 42 13.50 1.99 17.87
N VAL A 43 12.44 1.20 17.71
CA VAL A 43 12.06 0.14 18.65
C VAL A 43 12.78 -1.17 18.35
N ASP A 44 12.92 -1.51 17.07
CA ASP A 44 13.37 -2.85 16.62
C ASP A 44 14.86 -2.92 16.22
N GLN A 45 15.61 -1.80 16.28
CA GLN A 45 17.03 -1.71 15.83
C GLN A 45 17.27 -2.28 14.42
N GLU A 46 16.24 -2.31 13.57
CA GLU A 46 16.35 -2.81 12.20
C GLU A 46 17.16 -1.81 11.34
N GLU A 47 18.45 -2.10 11.16
CA GLU A 47 19.39 -1.27 10.38
C GLU A 47 18.96 -1.05 8.92
N ASP A 48 18.15 -1.96 8.35
CA ASP A 48 17.73 -1.89 6.95
C ASP A 48 16.60 -0.88 6.69
N VAL A 49 15.81 -0.50 7.70
CA VAL A 49 14.71 0.44 7.50
C VAL A 49 15.23 1.89 7.45
N ALA A 50 16.35 2.17 8.11
CA ALA A 50 17.05 3.46 8.03
C ALA A 50 17.49 3.82 6.59
N ARG A 51 17.67 2.82 5.71
CA ARG A 51 18.07 3.01 4.30
C ARG A 51 16.94 3.54 3.41
N HIS A 52 15.70 3.57 3.91
CA HIS A 52 14.54 4.10 3.17
C HIS A 52 14.24 5.58 3.45
N PHE A 53 15.06 6.27 4.26
CA PHE A 53 14.82 7.67 4.65
C PHE A 53 16.02 8.57 4.39
N SER A 54 16.08 9.14 3.19
CA SER A 54 16.98 10.25 2.92
C SER A 54 16.35 11.57 3.37
N ARG A 55 17.19 12.54 3.76
CA ARG A 55 16.76 13.91 4.06
C ARG A 55 15.98 14.54 2.90
N ASP A 56 16.26 14.10 1.68
CA ASP A 56 15.56 14.57 0.48
C ASP A 56 14.14 14.02 0.37
N GLN A 57 13.88 12.77 0.79
CA GLN A 57 12.52 12.23 0.85
C GLN A 57 11.65 12.97 1.86
N LEU A 58 12.22 13.41 2.98
CA LEU A 58 11.51 14.27 3.94
C LEU A 58 11.14 15.63 3.34
N ARG A 59 12.01 16.22 2.51
CA ARG A 59 11.72 17.47 1.79
C ARG A 59 10.65 17.26 0.71
N ASP A 60 10.64 16.10 0.06
CA ASP A 60 9.65 15.75 -0.97
C ASP A 60 8.22 15.70 -0.44
N LEU A 61 8.02 15.47 0.86
CA LEU A 61 6.70 15.54 1.52
C LEU A 61 6.13 16.96 1.60
N PHE A 62 6.95 17.98 1.41
CA PHE A 62 6.57 19.40 1.42
C PHE A 62 6.67 20.05 0.04
N LYS A 63 7.08 19.30 -0.99
CA LYS A 63 7.05 19.79 -2.38
C LYS A 63 5.60 19.97 -2.84
N PRO A 64 5.36 20.88 -3.80
CA PRO A 64 4.06 21.00 -4.46
C PRO A 64 3.58 19.65 -4.97
N LEU A 65 2.27 19.49 -5.01
CA LEU A 65 1.63 18.31 -5.57
C LEU A 65 2.15 18.10 -7.00
N LYS A 66 2.59 16.87 -7.31
CA LYS A 66 3.06 16.55 -8.66
C LYS A 66 1.90 16.76 -9.63
N ALA A 67 2.21 17.38 -10.78
CA ALA A 67 1.23 17.59 -11.83
C ALA A 67 0.64 16.26 -12.35
N HIS A 68 -0.54 16.36 -12.96
CA HIS A 68 -1.27 15.24 -13.55
C HIS A 68 -0.35 14.31 -14.37
N GLY A 69 -0.35 13.01 -14.05
CA GLY A 69 0.37 12.00 -14.83
C GLY A 69 0.84 10.78 -14.03
N SER A 70 1.11 10.94 -12.73
CA SER A 70 1.42 9.79 -11.87
C SER A 70 0.15 9.04 -11.46
N ARG A 71 0.22 7.70 -11.44
CA ARG A 71 -0.88 6.85 -10.97
C ARG A 71 -0.93 6.75 -9.45
N SER A 72 0.23 6.89 -8.79
CA SER A 72 0.37 7.06 -7.35
C SER A 72 1.74 7.68 -7.06
N ASP A 73 1.73 8.90 -6.52
CA ASP A 73 2.96 9.56 -6.06
C ASP A 73 3.64 8.77 -4.94
N THR A 74 2.85 8.04 -4.14
CA THR A 74 3.35 7.14 -3.11
C THR A 74 4.19 6.02 -3.72
N HIS A 75 3.69 5.36 -4.77
CA HIS A 75 4.46 4.31 -5.45
C HIS A 75 5.74 4.84 -6.07
N ASP A 76 5.70 6.01 -6.73
CA ASP A 76 6.88 6.64 -7.31
C ASP A 76 7.97 6.91 -6.26
N SER A 77 7.55 7.36 -5.08
CA SER A 77 8.44 7.68 -3.97
C SER A 77 9.12 6.45 -3.37
N LEU A 78 8.52 5.25 -3.50
CA LEU A 78 9.11 3.99 -3.06
C LEU A 78 10.28 3.54 -3.94
N ARG A 79 10.44 4.10 -5.15
CA ARG A 79 11.43 3.65 -6.16
C ARG A 79 11.38 2.12 -6.34
N CYS A 80 10.16 1.60 -6.47
CA CYS A 80 9.90 0.17 -6.50
C CYS A 80 10.67 -0.53 -7.63
N THR A 81 11.46 -1.54 -7.30
CA THR A 81 12.16 -2.37 -8.28
C THR A 81 11.34 -3.59 -8.72
N ARG A 82 10.17 -3.82 -8.11
CA ARG A 82 9.28 -4.96 -8.43
C ARG A 82 8.26 -4.64 -9.53
N CYS A 83 8.13 -3.37 -9.91
CA CYS A 83 7.20 -2.91 -10.94
C CYS A 83 7.97 -2.36 -12.15
N VAL A 84 7.58 -2.79 -13.35
CA VAL A 84 8.14 -2.33 -14.63
C VAL A 84 6.97 -2.06 -15.57
N ASN A 85 6.92 -0.88 -16.20
CA ASN A 85 5.87 -0.47 -17.14
C ASN A 85 4.45 -0.72 -16.62
N ASP A 86 4.13 -0.23 -15.42
CA ASP A 86 2.83 -0.41 -14.76
C ASP A 86 2.42 -1.88 -14.52
N ILE A 87 3.38 -2.79 -14.46
CA ILE A 87 3.14 -4.21 -14.15
C ILE A 87 4.07 -4.63 -13.02
N GLN A 88 3.49 -5.24 -11.98
CA GLN A 88 4.29 -5.90 -10.95
C GLN A 88 4.86 -7.20 -11.52
N VAL A 89 6.15 -7.18 -11.86
CA VAL A 89 6.87 -8.31 -12.47
C VAL A 89 7.42 -9.29 -11.44
N ARG A 90 7.59 -8.83 -10.18
CA ARG A 90 8.03 -9.67 -9.08
C ARG A 90 7.00 -9.65 -7.94
N PRO A 91 6.62 -10.82 -7.41
CA PRO A 91 5.67 -10.88 -6.31
C PRO A 91 6.23 -10.20 -5.05
N PRO A 92 5.37 -9.81 -4.10
CA PRO A 92 5.83 -9.40 -2.78
C PRO A 92 6.46 -10.57 -2.00
N PRO A 93 7.23 -10.29 -0.93
CA PRO A 93 7.76 -11.34 -0.05
C PRO A 93 6.64 -12.21 0.55
N GLU A 94 6.90 -13.50 0.74
CA GLU A 94 5.90 -14.47 1.26
C GLU A 94 5.55 -14.20 2.73
N ASP A 95 6.48 -13.63 3.49
CA ASP A 95 6.32 -13.24 4.89
C ASP A 95 5.65 -11.86 5.07
N ALA A 96 5.35 -11.16 3.97
CA ALA A 96 4.72 -9.86 4.04
C ALA A 96 3.26 -9.98 4.53
N ASP A 97 2.89 -9.11 5.46
CA ASP A 97 1.57 -9.07 6.08
C ASP A 97 0.92 -7.68 5.98
N CYS A 98 -0.28 -7.51 6.55
CA CYS A 98 -0.99 -6.23 6.59
C CYS A 98 -0.32 -5.14 7.45
N ASN A 99 0.77 -5.45 8.19
CA ASN A 99 1.51 -4.47 8.97
C ASN A 99 2.79 -4.01 8.28
N SER A 100 3.30 -4.81 7.35
CA SER A 100 4.47 -4.57 6.53
C SER A 100 4.38 -3.27 5.73
N ASP A 101 5.52 -2.72 5.34
CA ASP A 101 5.57 -1.52 4.51
C ASP A 101 4.87 -1.69 3.17
N LEU A 102 4.38 -0.59 2.60
CA LEU A 102 3.74 -0.58 1.28
C LEU A 102 4.67 -1.09 0.17
N ALA A 103 5.99 -0.94 0.35
CA ALA A 103 7.00 -1.52 -0.54
C ALA A 103 6.93 -3.06 -0.60
N LYS A 104 6.42 -3.71 0.45
CA LYS A 104 6.22 -5.17 0.56
C LYS A 104 4.79 -5.61 0.23
N TRP A 105 3.89 -4.70 -0.15
CA TRP A 105 2.51 -5.05 -0.54
C TRP A 105 2.41 -5.36 -2.04
N LYS A 106 1.30 -5.97 -2.47
CA LYS A 106 1.00 -6.13 -3.90
C LYS A 106 0.65 -4.77 -4.51
N HIS A 107 1.15 -4.51 -5.71
CA HIS A 107 1.00 -3.23 -6.42
C HIS A 107 0.15 -3.48 -7.66
N CYS A 108 -1.03 -2.87 -7.67
CA CYS A 108 -2.06 -3.15 -8.67
C CYS A 108 -2.35 -1.89 -9.49
N TYR A 109 -2.03 -1.95 -10.78
CA TYR A 109 -2.34 -0.89 -11.75
C TYR A 109 -3.67 -1.14 -12.47
N THR A 110 -4.17 -2.39 -12.40
CA THR A 110 -5.41 -2.82 -13.02
C THR A 110 -6.21 -3.69 -12.04
N SER A 111 -7.50 -3.85 -12.32
CA SER A 111 -8.39 -4.69 -11.51
C SER A 111 -8.15 -6.19 -11.64
N LYS A 112 -7.29 -6.64 -12.57
CA LYS A 112 -7.02 -8.07 -12.80
C LYS A 112 -6.52 -8.75 -11.53
N ASP A 113 -5.61 -8.07 -10.85
CA ASP A 113 -4.82 -8.56 -9.73
C ASP A 113 -5.47 -8.39 -8.35
N ILE A 114 -6.66 -7.80 -8.31
CA ILE A 114 -7.40 -7.53 -7.09
C ILE A 114 -8.25 -8.75 -6.74
N SER A 115 -8.08 -9.25 -5.52
CA SER A 115 -8.84 -10.39 -4.98
C SER A 115 -10.26 -10.02 -4.57
N ASP A 116 -10.49 -8.76 -4.18
CA ASP A 116 -11.79 -8.26 -3.80
C ASP A 116 -12.73 -8.11 -5.03
N PRO A 117 -13.84 -8.88 -5.09
CA PRO A 117 -14.77 -8.83 -6.22
C PRO A 117 -15.47 -7.47 -6.34
N VAL A 118 -15.76 -6.78 -5.23
CA VAL A 118 -16.47 -5.50 -5.25
C VAL A 118 -15.57 -4.43 -5.84
N LEU A 119 -14.35 -4.28 -5.30
CA LEU A 119 -13.38 -3.31 -5.83
C LEU A 119 -13.02 -3.61 -7.30
N LYS A 120 -12.90 -4.88 -7.67
CA LYS A 120 -12.65 -5.30 -9.05
C LYS A 120 -13.76 -4.86 -10.01
N GLN A 121 -15.02 -4.97 -9.58
CA GLN A 121 -16.18 -4.57 -10.37
C GLN A 121 -16.24 -3.06 -10.58
N ILE A 122 -16.01 -2.27 -9.52
CA ILE A 122 -16.16 -0.80 -9.58
C ILE A 122 -14.90 -0.07 -10.08
N TRP A 123 -13.76 -0.76 -10.25
CA TRP A 123 -12.45 -0.15 -10.54
C TRP A 123 -12.48 0.89 -11.67
N LYS A 124 -13.10 0.55 -12.81
CA LYS A 124 -13.16 1.45 -13.97
C LYS A 124 -14.10 2.63 -13.74
N GLN A 125 -15.14 2.45 -12.94
CA GLN A 125 -16.16 3.46 -12.66
C GLN A 125 -15.72 4.44 -11.58
N SER A 126 -14.86 4.00 -10.66
CA SER A 126 -14.39 4.79 -9.52
C SER A 126 -13.28 5.78 -9.86
N GLY A 127 -12.68 5.69 -11.07
CA GLY A 127 -11.50 6.47 -11.42
C GLY A 127 -10.23 6.03 -10.68
N ALA A 128 -10.20 4.83 -10.10
CA ALA A 128 -9.03 4.30 -9.40
C ALA A 128 -7.84 4.16 -10.36
N THR A 129 -6.73 4.80 -10.01
CA THR A 129 -5.51 4.82 -10.83
C THR A 129 -4.50 3.74 -10.42
N PHE A 130 -4.47 3.38 -9.13
CA PHE A 130 -3.52 2.47 -8.51
C PHE A 130 -4.07 1.94 -7.17
N ALA A 131 -3.65 0.74 -6.75
CA ALA A 131 -3.93 0.21 -5.41
C ALA A 131 -2.75 -0.57 -4.83
N PHE A 132 -2.49 -0.33 -3.54
CA PHE A 132 -1.74 -1.24 -2.69
C PHE A 132 -2.71 -2.24 -2.08
N THR A 133 -2.47 -3.54 -2.25
CA THR A 133 -3.34 -4.59 -1.68
C THR A 133 -2.53 -5.59 -0.88
N GLN A 134 -3.08 -6.02 0.24
CA GLN A 134 -2.51 -7.08 1.07
C GLN A 134 -3.61 -7.83 1.79
N VAL A 135 -3.37 -9.11 2.09
CA VAL A 135 -4.26 -9.97 2.87
C VAL A 135 -3.54 -10.41 4.14
N SER A 136 -4.28 -10.67 5.21
CA SER A 136 -3.68 -11.05 6.50
C SER A 136 -3.15 -12.48 6.51
N HIS A 137 -3.84 -13.38 5.81
CA HIS A 137 -3.44 -14.77 5.58
C HIS A 137 -4.28 -15.33 4.43
N GLU A 138 -3.79 -16.40 3.80
CA GLU A 138 -4.62 -17.18 2.88
C GLU A 138 -5.73 -17.90 3.64
N ALA A 139 -6.95 -17.86 3.10
CA ALA A 139 -8.05 -18.60 3.68
C ALA A 139 -7.78 -20.11 3.53
N GLN A 140 -7.57 -20.80 4.65
CA GLN A 140 -7.52 -22.26 4.65
C GLN A 140 -8.87 -22.78 4.17
N ARG A 141 -8.88 -23.57 3.08
CA ARG A 141 -10.09 -24.25 2.62
C ARG A 141 -10.51 -25.21 3.72
N VAL A 142 -11.65 -24.93 4.36
CA VAL A 142 -12.30 -25.90 5.24
C VAL A 142 -12.81 -27.02 4.33
N THR A 143 -12.07 -28.12 4.25
CA THR A 143 -12.61 -29.38 3.75
C THR A 143 -13.69 -29.82 4.72
N VAL A 144 -14.95 -29.73 4.28
CA VAL A 144 -16.10 -30.33 4.96
C VAL A 144 -16.10 -31.83 4.68
#